data_AF-A0A7X5KNP8-F1
#
_entry.id   AF-A0A7X5KNP8-F1
#
_cell.length_a   1.000
_cell.length_b   1.000
_cell.length_c   1.000
_cell.angle_alpha   90.00
_cell.angle_beta   90.00
_cell.angle_gamma   90.00
#
_symmetry.space_group_name_H-M   'P 1'
#
loop_
_entity.id
_entity.type
_entity.pdbx_description
1 polymer ?
#
loop_
_entity_poly.entity_id
_entity_poly.type
_entity_poly.pdbx_seq_one_letter_code
_entity_poly.pdbx_strand_id
1 'polypeptide(L)' 'MIEDAPKLVWDFHSLSLAVQMMFSLMLTDEQNPIRICKHCAKIFKASRPSAVFCSPQCKNRYNVYKSRKKDKEQDI' A
#
# COMPACT_ATOMS: atom_id res chain seq x y z
N MET A 1 -17.05 17.36 30.84
CA MET A 1 -18.14 16.64 30.16
C MET A 1 -17.67 16.37 28.73
N ILE A 2 -17.38 15.11 28.39
CA ILE A 2 -16.88 14.66 27.06
C ILE A 2 -18.07 14.18 26.19
N GLU A 3 -19.31 14.48 26.60
CA GLU A 3 -20.52 13.92 26.01
C GLU A 3 -21.01 14.66 24.76
N ASP A 4 -20.52 15.88 24.49
CA ASP A 4 -20.98 16.70 23.35
C ASP A 4 -20.17 16.50 22.05
N ALA A 5 -19.19 15.59 22.04
CA ALA A 5 -18.47 15.28 20.80
C ALA A 5 -19.30 14.30 19.95
N PRO A 6 -19.41 14.51 18.62
CA PRO A 6 -20.05 13.55 17.74
C PRO A 6 -19.33 12.20 17.84
N LYS A 7 -20.03 11.19 18.37
CA LYS A 7 -19.53 9.81 18.46
C LYS A 7 -20.01 9.04 17.25
N LEU A 8 -19.08 8.60 16.41
CA LEU A 8 -19.38 7.69 15.33
C LEU A 8 -19.53 6.28 15.92
N VAL A 9 -20.79 5.88 16.14
CA VAL A 9 -21.13 4.55 16.65
C VAL A 9 -21.31 3.61 15.45
N TRP A 10 -20.50 2.56 15.40
CA TRP A 10 -20.59 1.52 14.37
C TRP A 10 -21.22 0.27 14.99
N ASP A 11 -22.48 0.00 14.66
CA ASP A 11 -23.19 -1.22 15.11
C ASP A 11 -23.35 -2.19 13.92
N PHE A 12 -22.64 -3.32 13.99
CA PHE A 12 -22.65 -4.32 12.92
C PHE A 12 -23.42 -5.56 13.34
N HIS A 13 -24.45 -5.89 12.57
CA HIS A 13 -25.27 -7.09 12.78
C HIS A 13 -24.61 -8.36 12.21
N SER A 14 -23.46 -8.23 11.54
CA SER A 14 -22.68 -9.33 10.98
C SER A 14 -21.19 -9.00 11.04
N LEU A 15 -20.39 -10.00 11.41
CA LEU A 15 -18.92 -9.92 11.32
C LEU A 15 -18.46 -9.62 9.88
N SER A 16 -19.16 -10.15 8.86
CA SER A 16 -18.80 -9.90 7.46
C SER A 16 -18.96 -8.43 7.09
N LEU A 17 -19.98 -7.75 7.61
CA LEU A 17 -20.23 -6.33 7.37
C LEU A 17 -19.13 -5.47 8.00
N ALA A 18 -18.73 -5.81 9.23
CA ALA A 18 -17.60 -5.15 9.90
C ALA A 18 -16.31 -5.29 9.08
N VAL A 19 -15.99 -6.50 8.61
CA VAL A 19 -14.78 -6.76 7.79
C VAL A 19 -14.83 -5.99 6.47
N GLN A 20 -15.97 -6.03 5.76
CA GLN A 20 -16.14 -5.30 4.49
C GLN A 20 -15.94 -3.80 4.67
N MET A 21 -16.48 -3.22 5.75
CA MET A 21 -16.34 -1.80 6.01
C MET A 21 -14.90 -1.41 6.36
N MET A 22 -14.20 -2.21 7.17
CA MET A 22 -12.78 -1.99 7.46
C MET A 22 -11.94 -2.08 6.18
N PHE A 23 -12.30 -2.97 5.26
CA PHE A 23 -11.67 -3.04 3.95
C PHE A 23 -11.94 -1.79 3.11
N SER A 24 -13.18 -1.30 3.09
CA SER A 24 -13.53 -0.06 2.39
C SER A 24 -12.72 1.12 2.90
N LEU A 25 -12.62 1.29 4.22
CA LEU A 25 -11.82 2.37 4.84
C LEU A 25 -10.35 2.27 4.43
N MET A 26 -9.81 1.05 4.42
CA MET A 26 -8.44 0.79 4.01
C MET A 26 -8.22 1.05 2.50
N LEU A 27 -9.21 0.77 1.65
CA LEU A 27 -9.15 1.05 0.21
C LEU A 27 -9.28 2.55 -0.10
N THR A 28 -10.04 3.29 0.71
CA THR A 28 -10.23 4.75 0.57
C THR A 28 -9.11 5.57 1.21
N ASP A 29 -8.15 4.96 1.92
CA ASP A 29 -7.02 5.66 2.54
C ASP A 29 -6.06 6.22 1.48
N GLU A 30 -6.19 7.51 1.18
CA GLU A 30 -5.32 8.22 0.24
C GLU A 30 -3.90 8.43 0.78
N GLN A 31 -3.72 8.46 2.10
CA GLN A 31 -2.42 8.71 2.74
C GLN A 31 -1.55 7.46 2.71
N ASN A 32 -2.16 6.29 2.96
CA ASN A 32 -1.46 5.01 2.97
C ASN A 32 -2.14 3.99 2.05
N PRO A 33 -2.14 4.23 0.72
CA PRO A 33 -2.86 3.37 -0.21
C PRO A 33 -2.24 1.97 -0.27
N ILE A 34 -3.07 0.97 -0.56
CA ILE A 34 -2.59 -0.36 -0.92
C ILE A 34 -2.03 -0.34 -2.35
N ARG A 35 -0.82 -0.86 -2.52
CA ARG A 35 -0.13 -0.92 -3.80
C ARG A 35 0.50 -2.29 -4.02
N ILE A 36 0.83 -2.57 -5.28
CA ILE A 36 1.55 -3.77 -5.70
C ILE A 36 3.01 -3.41 -5.92
N CYS A 37 3.93 -4.16 -5.32
CA CYS A 37 5.36 -3.91 -5.45
C CYS A 37 5.85 -4.16 -6.88
N LYS A 38 6.53 -3.19 -7.47
CA LYS A 38 7.06 -3.29 -8.85
C LYS A 38 8.10 -4.40 -9.05
N HIS A 39 8.78 -4.83 -7.99
CA HIS A 39 9.77 -5.90 -8.08
C HIS A 39 9.14 -7.29 -7.89
N CYS A 40 8.41 -7.50 -6.80
CA CYS A 40 8.01 -8.84 -6.35
C CYS A 40 6.52 -9.11 -6.48
N ALA A 41 5.74 -8.16 -7.01
CA ALA A 41 4.29 -8.23 -7.18
C ALA A 41 3.49 -8.48 -5.88
N LYS A 42 4.12 -8.34 -4.70
CA LYS A 42 3.42 -8.44 -3.42
C LYS A 42 2.59 -7.19 -3.17
N ILE A 43 1.37 -7.41 -2.68
CA ILE A 43 0.48 -6.36 -2.18
C ILE A 43 1.04 -5.84 -0.85
N PHE A 44 1.12 -4.53 -0.68
CA PHE A 44 1.61 -3.89 0.55
C PHE A 44 0.88 -2.58 0.82
N LYS A 45 0.77 -2.21 2.10
CA LYS A 45 0.31 -0.88 2.52
C LYS A 45 1.46 0.11 2.34
N ALA A 46 1.27 1.12 1.50
CA ALA A 46 2.28 2.14 1.26
C ALA A 46 2.43 3.05 2.49
N SER A 47 3.65 3.21 3.02
CA SER A 47 3.92 4.16 4.12
C SER A 47 3.82 5.63 3.69
N ARG A 48 3.79 5.89 2.38
CA ARG A 48 3.62 7.20 1.76
C ARG A 48 2.94 7.03 0.40
N PRO A 49 2.16 8.00 -0.09
CA PRO A 49 1.39 7.84 -1.32
C PRO A 49 2.24 7.48 -2.55
N SER A 50 3.49 7.93 -2.60
CA SER A 50 4.45 7.70 -3.69
C SER A 50 5.29 6.42 -3.57
N ALA A 51 5.06 5.57 -2.57
CA ALA A 51 5.85 4.34 -2.41
C ALA A 51 5.50 3.31 -3.50
N VAL A 52 6.51 2.87 -4.27
CA VAL A 52 6.36 1.89 -5.36
C VAL A 52 6.86 0.49 -4.99
N PHE A 53 7.65 0.38 -3.92
CA PHE A 53 8.29 -0.86 -3.48
C PHE A 53 7.87 -1.19 -2.05
N CYS A 54 7.65 -2.47 -1.77
CA CYS A 54 7.29 -2.95 -0.43
C CYS A 54 8.44 -2.83 0.58
N SER A 55 9.70 -2.73 0.13
CA SER A 55 10.87 -2.59 1.00
C SER A 55 12.06 -1.93 0.28
N PRO A 56 13.03 -1.37 1.03
CA PRO A 56 14.29 -0.86 0.47
C PRO A 56 15.07 -1.94 -0.31
N GLN A 57 14.98 -3.19 0.15
CA GLN A 57 15.64 -4.32 -0.52
C GLN A 57 15.07 -4.56 -1.92
N CYS A 58 13.74 -4.52 -2.08
CA CYS A 58 13.10 -4.64 -3.40
C CYS A 58 13.48 -3.48 -4.32
N LYS A 59 13.59 -2.25 -3.78
CA LYS A 59 14.04 -1.09 -4.55
C LYS A 59 15.47 -1.28 -5.08
N ASN A 60 16.40 -1.70 -4.22
CA ASN A 60 17.80 -1.87 -4.59
C ASN A 60 17.98 -2.97 -5.65
N ARG A 61 17.36 -4.15 -5.46
CA ARG A 61 17.43 -5.23 -6.44
C ARG A 61 16.87 -4.80 -7.80
N TYR A 62 15.72 -4.10 -7.80
CA TYR A 62 15.12 -3.61 -9.04
C TYR A 62 16.07 -2.67 -9.79
N ASN A 63 16.72 -1.75 -9.07
CA ASN A 63 17.66 -0.80 -9.66
C ASN A 63 18.91 -1.49 -10.21
N VAL A 64 19.45 -2.50 -9.51
CA VAL A 64 20.59 -3.29 -9.99
C VAL A 64 20.25 -3.99 -11.30
N TYR A 65 19.13 -4.70 -11.37
CA TYR A 65 18.71 -5.38 -12.61
C TYR A 65 18.44 -4.38 -13.73
N LYS A 66 17.85 -3.22 -13.42
CA LYS A 66 17.61 -2.15 -14.40
C LYS A 66 18.92 -1.58 -14.95
N SER A 67 19.91 -1.31 -14.11
CA SER A 67 21.21 -0.79 -14.55
C SER A 67 21.92 -1.77 -15.47
N ARG A 68 22.01 -3.04 -15.07
CA ARG A 68 22.68 -4.10 -15.86
C ARG A 68 22.05 -4.32 -17.24
N LYS A 69 20.74 -4.06 -17.38
CA LYS A 69 20.07 -4.13 -18.69
C LYS A 69 20.50 -2.99 -19.61
N LYS A 70 20.66 -1.78 -19.05
CA LYS A 70 21.11 -0.60 -19.82
C LYS A 70 22.54 -0.76 -20.32
N ASP A 71 23.43 -1.27 -19.47
CA ASP A 71 24.84 -1.48 -19.85
C ASP A 71 24.91 -2.41 -21.08
N LYS A 72 24.11 -3.48 -21.09
CA LYS A 72 24.00 -4.41 -22.23
C LYS A 72 23.39 -3.82 -23.49
N GLU A 73 22.56 -2.78 -23.38
CA GLU A 73 21.98 -2.09 -24.54
C GLU A 73 22.95 -1.07 -25.15
N GLN A 74 23.97 -0.62 -24.41
CA GLN A 74 24.99 0.32 -24.91
C GLN A 74 26.17 -0.38 -25.60
N ASP A 75 26.37 -1.68 -25.33
CA ASP A 75 27.41 -2.50 -25.95
C ASP A 75 26.98 -3.12 -27.31
N ILE A 76 25.80 -2.74 -27.85
CA ILE A 76 25.27 -3.11 -29.18
C ILE A 76 25.26 -1.87 -30.06
#